data_AF-A0A932UM53-F1
#
_entry.id   AF-A0A932UM53-F1
#
_cell.length_a   1.000
_cell.length_b   1.000
_cell.length_c   1.000
_cell.angle_alpha   90.00
_cell.angle_beta   90.00
_cell.angle_gamma   90.00
#
_symmetry.space_group_name_H-M   'P 1'
#
loop_
_entity.id
_entity.type
_entity.pdbx_description
1 polymer ?
#
loop_
_entity_poly.entity_id
_entity_poly.type
_entity_poly.pdbx_seq_one_letter_code
_entity_poly.pdbx_strand_id
1 'polypeptide(L)'
;MRDRVPLFNDRGRWAEVWPHRVALLTAGATLLLLVMGGLVTSKGAGLAVPDWPTSFGYNMFLFPWSRMVGGIFYEHSHRLIGSVVGLLTIALVLLLWTKEQRRWLRWLGAVALLAVVVQGVLGGLRVILVQTTLAIIHASFAHAFFALMVSLALLTSRGWKELPQKVLTAGARRLQRLSILTMGLIYVQLLLGAVLRHTGLRLDAHLLTAALVAIVILWLLRQIVRDHSDQPKLVRPVAILSGLLILQLALGLGSYLVRFTTLGASLASFAAIVTTAHMVIGALMLASGLVLTLRTSRLLATPVSEVSRAFIPAHPAGGSEEVPA
;
A
#
# COMPACT_ATOMS: atom_id res chain seq x y z
N MET A 1 -10.26 50.08 -29.31
CA MET A 1 -9.24 49.12 -28.81
C MET A 1 -9.97 47.83 -28.48
N ARG A 2 -9.65 46.72 -29.16
CA ARG A 2 -10.29 45.41 -28.93
C ARG A 2 -9.53 44.70 -27.82
N ASP A 3 -10.22 44.41 -26.73
CA ASP A 3 -9.72 43.59 -25.63
C ASP A 3 -9.38 42.19 -26.14
N ARG A 4 -8.09 41.83 -26.09
CA ARG A 4 -7.64 40.46 -26.30
C ARG A 4 -7.90 39.69 -25.01
N VAL A 5 -8.94 38.87 -25.00
CA VAL A 5 -9.10 37.78 -24.03
C VAL A 5 -7.82 36.94 -24.07
N PRO A 6 -7.12 36.71 -22.94
CA PRO A 6 -5.97 35.83 -22.93
C PRO A 6 -6.48 34.41 -23.21
N LEU A 7 -6.15 33.88 -24.39
CA LEU A 7 -6.32 32.47 -24.70
C LEU A 7 -5.57 31.66 -23.64
N PHE A 8 -6.32 31.06 -22.72
CA PHE A 8 -5.81 30.14 -21.73
C PHE A 8 -4.92 29.10 -22.42
N ASN A 9 -3.64 29.05 -22.04
CA ASN A 9 -2.71 28.03 -22.49
C ASN A 9 -3.06 26.69 -21.84
N ASP A 10 -4.15 26.06 -22.28
CA ASP A 10 -4.60 24.78 -21.76
C ASP A 10 -3.60 23.65 -22.05
N ARG A 11 -2.73 23.81 -23.05
CA ARG A 11 -1.69 22.81 -23.42
C ARG A 11 -0.70 22.52 -22.28
N GLY A 12 -0.45 23.49 -21.39
CA GLY A 12 0.37 23.27 -20.18
C GLY A 12 -0.36 22.45 -19.10
N ARG A 13 -1.68 22.65 -18.94
CA ARG A 13 -2.50 21.99 -17.91
C ARG A 13 -2.68 20.50 -18.14
N TRP A 14 -2.67 20.03 -19.40
CA TRP A 14 -2.75 18.60 -19.73
C TRP A 14 -1.42 17.87 -19.48
N ALA A 15 -0.28 18.53 -19.74
CA ALA A 15 1.05 17.95 -19.56
C ALA A 15 1.37 17.59 -18.10
N GLU A 16 0.82 18.34 -17.13
CA GLU A 16 1.06 18.15 -15.69
C GLU A 16 0.29 16.98 -15.06
N VAL A 17 -0.77 16.47 -15.71
CA VAL A 17 -1.67 15.43 -15.14
C VAL A 17 -1.23 14.02 -15.51
N TRP A 18 -0.40 13.87 -16.54
CA TRP A 18 0.00 12.56 -17.06
C TRP A 18 0.74 11.67 -16.05
N PRO A 19 1.74 12.17 -15.28
CA PRO A 19 2.39 11.34 -14.26
C PRO A 19 1.39 10.79 -13.23
N HIS A 20 0.38 11.58 -12.88
CA HIS A 20 -0.65 11.15 -11.93
C HIS A 20 -1.60 10.11 -12.52
N ARG A 21 -2.08 10.31 -13.75
CA ARG A 21 -2.96 9.36 -14.44
C ARG A 21 -2.28 8.01 -14.64
N VAL A 22 -1.02 8.02 -15.07
CA VAL A 22 -0.24 6.79 -15.26
C VAL A 22 0.06 6.13 -13.91
N ALA A 23 0.36 6.90 -12.85
CA ALA A 23 0.52 6.33 -11.52
C ALA A 23 -0.77 5.66 -11.00
N LEU A 24 -1.93 6.28 -11.20
CA LEU A 24 -3.24 5.69 -10.87
C LEU A 24 -3.51 4.41 -11.67
N LEU A 25 -3.28 4.45 -12.98
CA LEU A 25 -3.45 3.29 -13.85
C LEU A 25 -2.52 2.15 -13.43
N THR A 26 -1.26 2.45 -13.11
CA THR A 26 -0.27 1.46 -12.65
C THR A 26 -0.67 0.87 -11.30
N ALA A 27 -1.14 1.70 -10.35
CA ALA A 27 -1.65 1.23 -9.07
C ALA A 27 -2.88 0.32 -9.24
N GLY A 28 -3.81 0.67 -10.12
CA GLY A 28 -4.98 -0.15 -10.47
C GLY A 28 -4.59 -1.48 -11.12
N ALA A 29 -3.66 -1.46 -12.09
CA ALA A 29 -3.12 -2.66 -12.72
C ALA A 29 -2.38 -3.55 -11.70
N THR A 30 -1.68 -2.95 -10.74
CA THR A 30 -1.01 -3.67 -9.64
C THR A 30 -2.02 -4.31 -8.70
N LEU A 31 -3.14 -3.66 -8.42
CA LEU A 31 -4.23 -4.28 -7.65
C LEU A 31 -4.83 -5.48 -8.39
N LEU A 32 -5.03 -5.37 -9.71
CA LEU A 32 -5.46 -6.50 -10.54
C LEU A 32 -4.41 -7.63 -10.55
N LEU A 33 -3.12 -7.28 -10.59
CA LEU A 33 -2.03 -8.24 -10.49
C LEU A 33 -2.06 -9.01 -9.16
N LEU A 34 -2.32 -8.31 -8.05
CA LEU A 34 -2.50 -8.90 -6.72
C LEU A 34 -3.71 -9.86 -6.68
N VAL A 35 -4.85 -9.48 -7.28
CA VAL A 35 -6.02 -10.37 -7.42
C VAL A 35 -5.62 -11.64 -8.16
N MET A 36 -4.97 -11.51 -9.32
CA MET A 36 -4.56 -12.67 -10.12
C MET A 36 -3.52 -13.53 -9.43
N GLY A 37 -2.52 -12.94 -8.75
CA GLY A 37 -1.54 -13.68 -7.96
C GLY A 37 -2.19 -14.42 -6.77
N GLY A 38 -3.21 -13.79 -6.17
CA GLY A 38 -4.09 -14.42 -5.20
C GLY A 38 -4.80 -15.64 -5.78
N LEU A 39 -5.42 -15.52 -6.95
CA LEU A 39 -6.09 -16.65 -7.60
C LEU A 39 -5.11 -17.78 -7.97
N VAL A 40 -3.91 -17.45 -8.48
CA VAL A 40 -2.85 -18.41 -8.79
C VAL A 40 -2.49 -19.25 -7.55
N THR A 41 -2.28 -18.59 -6.42
CA THR A 41 -1.92 -19.27 -5.16
C THR A 41 -3.10 -20.10 -4.63
N SER A 42 -4.30 -19.51 -4.59
CA SER A 42 -5.50 -20.18 -4.05
C SER A 42 -5.95 -21.39 -4.85
N LYS A 43 -5.69 -21.42 -6.16
CA LYS A 43 -6.06 -22.52 -7.05
C LYS A 43 -4.93 -23.54 -7.25
N GLY A 44 -3.81 -23.38 -6.53
CA GLY A 44 -2.63 -24.25 -6.72
C GLY A 44 -2.01 -24.15 -8.11
N ALA A 45 -2.31 -23.08 -8.86
CA ALA A 45 -1.89 -22.91 -10.24
C ALA A 45 -0.48 -22.34 -10.38
N GLY A 46 0.23 -22.13 -9.27
CA GLY A 46 1.54 -21.48 -9.29
C GLY A 46 2.64 -22.25 -10.03
N LEU A 47 2.48 -23.54 -10.28
CA LEU A 47 3.47 -24.35 -11.01
C LEU A 47 2.86 -24.96 -12.28
N ALA A 48 1.77 -24.35 -12.78
CA ALA A 48 1.07 -24.84 -13.97
C ALA A 48 1.90 -24.64 -15.25
N VAL A 49 2.79 -23.64 -15.26
CA VAL A 49 3.78 -23.34 -16.30
C VAL A 49 5.17 -23.53 -15.67
N PRO A 50 5.91 -24.60 -16.04
CA PRO A 50 7.09 -25.04 -15.28
C PRO A 50 8.38 -24.26 -15.59
N ASP A 51 8.37 -23.39 -16.60
CA ASP A 51 9.52 -22.63 -17.07
C ASP A 51 9.33 -21.11 -16.92
N TRP A 52 10.43 -20.37 -16.91
CA TRP A 52 10.48 -18.91 -16.95
C TRP A 52 11.85 -18.48 -17.54
N PRO A 53 11.94 -17.43 -18.37
CA PRO A 53 10.92 -16.45 -18.73
C PRO A 53 9.94 -16.90 -19.83
N THR A 54 10.15 -18.07 -20.42
CA THR A 54 9.25 -18.66 -21.43
C THR A 54 7.97 -19.23 -20.81
N SER A 55 7.06 -19.71 -21.65
CA SER A 55 5.90 -20.54 -21.23
C SER A 55 5.82 -21.76 -22.13
N PHE A 56 6.22 -22.92 -21.60
CA PHE A 56 6.43 -24.17 -22.32
C PHE A 56 7.37 -24.04 -23.53
N GLY A 57 8.47 -23.29 -23.36
CA GLY A 57 9.44 -22.99 -24.42
C GLY A 57 8.99 -21.95 -25.43
N TYR A 58 7.72 -21.49 -25.40
CA TYR A 58 7.27 -20.37 -26.21
C TYR A 58 7.76 -19.05 -25.60
N ASN A 59 7.97 -18.05 -26.46
CA ASN A 59 8.01 -16.67 -26.00
C ASN A 59 6.71 -16.36 -25.23
N MET A 60 6.83 -15.76 -24.04
CA MET A 60 5.71 -15.50 -23.14
C MET A 60 4.56 -14.72 -23.80
N PHE A 61 4.85 -13.81 -24.73
CA PHE A 61 3.81 -13.00 -25.39
C PHE A 61 3.16 -13.70 -26.60
N LEU A 62 3.72 -14.82 -27.04
CA LEU A 62 3.27 -15.59 -28.21
C LEU A 62 2.72 -16.96 -27.82
N PHE A 63 2.56 -17.23 -26.52
CA PHE A 63 1.98 -18.48 -26.06
C PHE A 63 0.52 -18.61 -26.58
N PRO A 64 0.12 -19.76 -27.17
CA PRO A 64 -1.20 -19.88 -27.79
C PRO A 64 -2.36 -19.73 -26.80
N TRP A 65 -3.27 -18.80 -27.06
CA TRP A 65 -4.47 -18.56 -26.24
C TRP A 65 -5.33 -19.81 -26.04
N SER A 66 -5.42 -20.70 -27.03
CA SER A 66 -6.15 -21.97 -26.93
C SER A 66 -5.58 -22.94 -25.89
N ARG A 67 -4.33 -22.75 -25.45
CA ARG A 67 -3.67 -23.57 -24.42
C ARG A 67 -3.76 -22.96 -23.01
N MET A 68 -4.29 -21.75 -22.88
CA MET A 68 -4.53 -21.11 -21.58
C MET A 68 -5.78 -21.67 -20.91
N VAL A 69 -5.73 -22.93 -20.50
CA VAL A 69 -6.86 -23.65 -19.88
C VAL A 69 -6.48 -24.07 -18.46
N GLY A 70 -7.47 -24.10 -17.55
CA GLY A 70 -7.27 -24.56 -16.16
C GLY A 70 -6.23 -23.71 -15.41
N GLY A 71 -5.27 -24.36 -14.74
CA GLY A 71 -4.21 -23.67 -13.99
C GLY A 71 -3.34 -22.75 -14.86
N ILE A 72 -3.08 -23.14 -16.11
CA ILE A 72 -2.25 -22.38 -17.06
C ILE A 72 -2.87 -21.00 -17.31
N PHE A 73 -4.19 -20.92 -17.41
CA PHE A 73 -4.91 -19.66 -17.57
C PHE A 73 -4.54 -18.66 -16.47
N TYR A 74 -4.61 -19.10 -15.21
CA TYR A 74 -4.35 -18.22 -14.07
C TYR A 74 -2.89 -17.78 -14.01
N GLU A 75 -1.96 -18.73 -14.16
CA GLU A 75 -0.54 -18.42 -14.05
C GLU A 75 -0.06 -17.54 -15.21
N HIS A 76 -0.39 -17.91 -16.45
CA HIS A 76 0.04 -17.16 -17.61
C HIS A 76 -0.60 -15.76 -17.65
N SER A 77 -1.88 -15.63 -17.30
CA SER A 77 -2.52 -14.32 -17.17
C SER A 77 -1.86 -13.44 -16.12
N HIS A 78 -1.45 -14.02 -14.98
CA HIS A 78 -0.70 -13.30 -13.95
C HIS A 78 0.65 -12.78 -14.48
N ARG A 79 1.38 -13.59 -15.27
CA ARG A 79 2.64 -13.18 -15.92
C ARG A 79 2.45 -12.05 -16.94
N LEU A 80 1.39 -12.12 -17.75
CA LEU A 80 1.06 -11.08 -18.73
C LEU A 80 0.69 -9.76 -18.04
N ILE A 81 -0.14 -9.80 -16.99
CA ILE A 81 -0.47 -8.60 -16.20
C ILE A 81 0.78 -8.04 -15.52
N GLY A 82 1.69 -8.90 -15.04
CA GLY A 82 2.98 -8.48 -14.50
C GLY A 82 3.81 -7.70 -15.52
N SER A 83 3.82 -8.15 -16.77
CA SER A 83 4.47 -7.44 -17.88
C SER A 83 3.83 -6.08 -18.16
N VAL A 84 2.49 -6.00 -18.13
CA VAL A 84 1.76 -4.73 -18.27
C VAL A 84 2.13 -3.76 -17.13
N VAL A 85 2.17 -4.23 -15.88
CA VAL A 85 2.59 -3.42 -14.73
C VAL A 85 4.04 -2.94 -14.89
N GLY A 86 4.94 -3.79 -15.38
CA GLY A 86 6.32 -3.42 -15.70
C GLY A 86 6.41 -2.31 -16.74
N LEU A 87 5.70 -2.44 -17.86
CA LEU A 87 5.66 -1.43 -18.93
C LEU A 87 5.05 -0.10 -18.45
N LEU A 88 3.96 -0.16 -17.69
CA LEU A 88 3.35 1.02 -17.08
C LEU A 88 4.31 1.71 -16.10
N THR A 89 5.09 0.93 -15.34
CA THR A 89 6.09 1.48 -14.42
C THR A 89 7.23 2.16 -15.19
N ILE A 90 7.71 1.60 -16.31
CA ILE A 90 8.69 2.25 -17.19
C ILE A 90 8.12 3.58 -17.72
N ALA A 91 6.89 3.57 -18.25
CA ALA A 91 6.24 4.78 -18.74
C ALA A 91 6.10 5.84 -17.64
N LEU A 92 5.74 5.42 -16.41
CA LEU A 92 5.66 6.31 -15.26
C LEU A 92 7.02 6.95 -14.94
N VAL A 93 8.10 6.17 -14.93
CA VAL A 93 9.47 6.70 -14.72
C VAL A 93 9.81 7.73 -15.78
N LEU A 94 9.63 7.41 -17.07
CA LEU A 94 9.91 8.35 -18.16
C LEU A 94 9.12 9.66 -18.01
N LEU A 95 7.84 9.58 -17.63
CA LEU A 95 7.01 10.76 -17.37
C LEU A 95 7.47 11.55 -16.14
N LEU A 96 7.88 10.89 -15.05
CA LEU A 96 8.42 11.57 -13.88
C LEU A 96 9.73 12.29 -14.24
N TRP A 97 10.63 11.64 -14.97
CA TRP A 97 11.92 12.25 -15.33
C TRP A 97 11.79 13.42 -16.31
N THR A 98 10.73 13.45 -17.12
CA THR A 98 10.48 14.53 -18.09
C THR A 98 9.56 15.64 -17.58
N LYS A 99 8.64 15.35 -16.66
CA LYS A 99 7.59 16.30 -16.22
C LYS A 99 7.65 16.67 -14.74
N GLU A 100 8.32 15.89 -13.88
CA GLU A 100 8.36 16.14 -12.44
C GLU A 100 9.62 16.91 -12.02
N GLN A 101 9.43 18.08 -11.43
CA GLN A 101 10.53 18.93 -10.98
C GLN A 101 11.18 18.39 -9.69
N ARG A 102 10.41 17.75 -8.81
CA ARG A 102 10.89 17.23 -7.52
C ARG A 102 11.83 16.04 -7.72
N ARG A 103 13.14 16.26 -7.53
CA ARG A 103 14.20 15.25 -7.73
C ARG A 103 13.93 13.95 -6.96
N TRP A 104 13.52 14.05 -5.70
CA TRP A 104 13.25 12.89 -4.86
C TRP A 104 12.10 12.01 -5.41
N LEU A 105 11.11 12.61 -6.07
CA LEU A 105 9.98 11.86 -6.64
C LEU A 105 10.38 11.13 -7.94
N ARG A 106 11.34 11.68 -8.70
CA ARG A 106 11.96 11.00 -9.85
C ARG A 106 12.72 9.75 -9.41
N TRP A 107 13.50 9.86 -8.34
CA TRP A 107 14.21 8.72 -7.74
C TRP A 107 13.25 7.70 -7.13
N LEU A 108 12.14 8.14 -6.52
CA LEU A 108 11.11 7.22 -6.04
C LEU A 108 10.50 6.40 -7.20
N GLY A 109 10.33 7.02 -8.39
CA GLY A 109 9.98 6.31 -9.61
C GLY A 109 11.03 5.27 -10.02
N ALA A 110 12.32 5.62 -9.98
CA ALA A 110 13.40 4.67 -10.29
C ALA A 110 13.43 3.49 -9.30
N VAL A 111 13.20 3.74 -8.01
CA VAL A 111 13.04 2.69 -6.99
C VAL A 111 11.85 1.78 -7.32
N ALA A 112 10.73 2.35 -7.78
CA ALA A 112 9.59 1.57 -8.24
C ALA A 112 9.92 0.68 -9.44
N LEU A 113 10.69 1.17 -10.41
CA LEU A 113 11.15 0.37 -11.54
C LEU A 113 12.08 -0.78 -11.09
N LEU A 114 13.02 -0.51 -10.20
CA LEU A 114 13.86 -1.55 -9.62
C LEU A 114 13.02 -2.59 -8.86
N ALA A 115 12.05 -2.14 -8.07
CA ALA A 115 11.18 -3.01 -7.29
C ALA A 115 10.33 -3.94 -8.18
N VAL A 116 9.79 -3.46 -9.31
CA VAL A 116 9.03 -4.34 -10.23
C VAL A 116 9.92 -5.35 -10.94
N VAL A 117 11.16 -5.00 -11.25
CA VAL A 117 12.15 -5.94 -11.81
C VAL A 117 12.47 -7.04 -10.79
N VAL A 118 12.77 -6.66 -9.55
CA VAL A 118 13.01 -7.61 -8.45
C VAL A 118 11.77 -8.50 -8.23
N GLN A 119 10.57 -7.94 -8.29
CA GLN A 119 9.33 -8.72 -8.23
C GLN A 119 9.23 -9.78 -9.33
N GLY A 120 9.51 -9.41 -10.59
CA GLY A 120 9.52 -10.33 -11.71
C GLY A 120 10.54 -11.46 -11.55
N VAL A 121 11.75 -11.13 -11.08
CA VAL A 121 12.81 -12.11 -10.80
C VAL A 121 12.40 -13.05 -9.67
N LEU A 122 11.91 -12.53 -8.54
CA LEU A 122 11.41 -13.36 -7.44
C LEU A 122 10.27 -14.30 -7.90
N GLY A 123 9.37 -13.78 -8.73
CA GLY A 123 8.24 -14.53 -9.30
C GLY A 123 8.68 -15.63 -10.27
N GLY A 124 9.73 -15.42 -11.05
CA GLY A 124 10.33 -16.42 -11.92
C GLY A 124 11.13 -17.48 -11.15
N LEU A 125 11.99 -17.05 -10.23
CA LEU A 125 12.83 -17.95 -9.43
C LEU A 125 12.01 -18.89 -8.56
N ARG A 126 10.89 -18.43 -7.97
CA ARG A 126 10.03 -19.31 -7.16
C ARG A 126 9.36 -20.42 -7.99
N VAL A 127 9.21 -20.23 -9.32
CA VAL A 127 8.74 -21.29 -10.24
C VAL A 127 9.87 -22.26 -10.51
N ILE A 128 11.01 -21.77 -11.00
CA ILE A 128 12.15 -22.60 -11.43
C ILE A 128 12.70 -23.43 -10.26
N LEU A 129 12.84 -22.82 -9.09
CA LEU A 129 13.41 -23.47 -7.90
C LEU A 129 12.36 -24.18 -7.04
N VAL A 130 11.08 -24.11 -7.40
CA VAL A 130 9.96 -24.74 -6.67
C VAL A 130 10.04 -24.44 -5.16
N GLN A 131 10.27 -23.17 -4.81
CA GLN A 131 10.62 -22.80 -3.43
C GLN A 131 9.53 -21.96 -2.75
N THR A 132 8.89 -22.54 -1.74
CA THR A 132 7.84 -21.89 -0.94
C THR A 132 8.32 -20.61 -0.25
N THR A 133 9.57 -20.57 0.21
CA THR A 133 10.16 -19.37 0.84
C THR A 133 10.19 -18.19 -0.14
N LEU A 134 10.58 -18.41 -1.40
CA LEU A 134 10.55 -17.37 -2.42
C LEU A 134 9.11 -16.94 -2.75
N ALA A 135 8.15 -17.86 -2.71
CA ALA A 135 6.73 -17.50 -2.88
C ALA A 135 6.23 -16.58 -1.76
N ILE A 136 6.60 -16.84 -0.50
CA ILE A 136 6.28 -15.97 0.65
C ILE A 136 6.94 -14.60 0.51
N ILE A 137 8.23 -14.55 0.14
CA ILE A 137 8.97 -13.29 -0.08
C ILE A 137 8.35 -12.50 -1.22
N HIS A 138 8.07 -13.15 -2.35
CA HIS A 138 7.42 -12.55 -3.52
C HIS A 138 6.05 -11.93 -3.15
N ALA A 139 5.19 -12.69 -2.47
CA ALA A 139 3.88 -12.22 -2.00
C ALA A 139 4.00 -11.03 -1.04
N SER A 140 4.91 -11.12 -0.06
CA SER A 140 5.15 -10.07 0.93
C SER A 140 5.68 -8.78 0.31
N PHE A 141 6.59 -8.92 -0.67
CA PHE A 141 7.15 -7.79 -1.41
C PHE A 141 6.12 -7.18 -2.37
N ALA A 142 5.11 -7.95 -2.83
CA ALA A 142 4.09 -7.45 -3.75
C ALA A 142 3.18 -6.42 -3.06
N HIS A 143 2.88 -6.63 -1.77
CA HIS A 143 2.16 -5.65 -0.95
C HIS A 143 2.95 -4.35 -0.77
N ALA A 144 4.27 -4.43 -0.56
CA ALA A 144 5.14 -3.26 -0.47
C ALA A 144 5.21 -2.50 -1.80
N PHE A 145 5.33 -3.22 -2.92
CA PHE A 145 5.28 -2.63 -4.26
C PHE A 145 3.94 -1.93 -4.54
N PHE A 146 2.82 -2.54 -4.16
CA PHE A 146 1.51 -1.90 -4.28
C PHE A 146 1.41 -0.61 -3.44
N ALA A 147 1.89 -0.64 -2.19
CA ALA A 147 1.96 0.56 -1.35
C ALA A 147 2.84 1.66 -1.97
N LEU A 148 3.94 1.29 -2.63
CA LEU A 148 4.78 2.23 -3.37
C LEU A 148 4.04 2.85 -4.57
N MET A 149 3.28 2.07 -5.35
CA MET A 149 2.45 2.59 -6.43
C MET A 149 1.37 3.56 -5.92
N VAL A 150 0.69 3.22 -4.83
CA VAL A 150 -0.28 4.11 -4.19
C VAL A 150 0.38 5.40 -3.68
N SER A 151 1.61 5.30 -3.14
CA SER A 151 2.39 6.48 -2.74
C SER A 151 2.66 7.39 -3.94
N LEU A 152 3.16 6.85 -5.05
CA LEU A 152 3.42 7.61 -6.27
C LEU A 152 2.13 8.26 -6.81
N ALA A 153 1.01 7.54 -6.81
CA ALA A 153 -0.28 8.07 -7.22
C ALA A 153 -0.75 9.24 -6.32
N LEU A 154 -0.59 9.11 -5.00
CA LEU A 154 -0.93 10.18 -4.05
C LEU A 154 -0.01 11.40 -4.24
N LEU A 155 1.30 11.21 -4.32
CA LEU A 155 2.31 12.27 -4.35
C LEU A 155 2.32 13.08 -5.65
N THR A 156 1.85 12.46 -6.74
CA THR A 156 1.65 13.11 -8.05
C THR A 156 0.28 13.80 -8.15
N SER A 157 -0.67 13.53 -7.25
CA SER A 157 -2.02 14.11 -7.28
C SER A 157 -2.02 15.63 -7.06
N ARG A 158 -2.97 16.33 -7.73
CA ARG A 158 -3.20 17.77 -7.52
C ARG A 158 -3.50 18.08 -6.05
N GLY A 159 -4.38 17.27 -5.46
CA GLY A 159 -4.76 17.40 -4.05
C GLY A 159 -3.63 17.20 -3.06
N TRP A 160 -2.45 16.67 -3.46
CA TRP A 160 -1.23 16.64 -2.67
C TRP A 160 -0.34 17.88 -2.90
N LYS A 161 -0.23 18.34 -4.16
CA LYS A 161 0.53 19.53 -4.54
C LYS A 161 -0.07 20.80 -3.91
N GLU A 162 -1.39 20.90 -3.89
CA GLU A 162 -2.16 22.04 -3.40
C GLU A 162 -2.57 21.92 -1.92
N LEU A 163 -1.94 21.01 -1.15
CA LEU A 163 -2.26 20.89 0.28
C LEU A 163 -1.99 22.21 1.00
N PRO A 164 -2.97 22.72 1.80
CA PRO A 164 -2.82 23.97 2.54
C PRO A 164 -1.70 23.86 3.59
N GLN A 165 -1.36 25.01 4.19
CA GLN A 165 -0.39 25.09 5.27
C GLN A 165 -0.73 24.11 6.40
N LYS A 166 0.31 23.67 7.13
CA LYS A 166 0.14 22.70 8.21
C LYS A 166 -0.73 23.26 9.32
N VAL A 167 -1.66 22.46 9.81
CA VAL A 167 -2.45 22.72 11.01
C VAL A 167 -1.60 22.40 12.23
N LEU A 168 -1.48 23.37 13.13
CA LEU A 168 -0.76 23.19 14.39
C LEU A 168 -1.64 22.46 15.40
N THR A 169 -1.15 21.36 15.96
CA THR A 169 -1.87 20.59 16.99
C THR A 169 -0.90 19.94 17.96
N ALA A 170 -1.15 20.06 19.27
CA ALA A 170 -0.31 19.48 20.33
C ALA A 170 -0.12 17.95 20.17
N GLY A 171 -1.15 17.24 19.67
CA GLY A 171 -1.12 15.79 19.41
C GLY A 171 -0.49 15.34 18.08
N ALA A 172 0.03 16.24 17.24
CA ALA A 172 0.44 15.92 15.87
C ALA A 172 1.46 14.76 15.78
N ARG A 173 2.54 14.82 16.56
CA ARG A 173 3.60 13.78 16.58
C ARG A 173 3.08 12.43 17.07
N ARG A 174 2.20 12.42 18.07
CA ARG A 174 1.58 11.19 18.59
C ARG A 174 0.73 10.53 17.51
N LEU A 175 -0.11 11.30 16.82
CA LEU A 175 -0.98 10.79 15.77
C LEU A 175 -0.19 10.30 14.54
N GLN A 176 0.90 10.98 14.17
CA GLN A 176 1.82 10.54 13.12
C GLN A 176 2.48 9.19 13.48
N ARG A 177 3.03 9.07 14.70
CA ARG A 177 3.61 7.81 15.19
C ARG A 177 2.58 6.69 15.23
N LEU A 178 1.36 6.97 15.69
CA LEU A 178 0.28 5.99 15.70
C LEU A 178 -0.08 5.56 14.28
N SER A 179 -0.15 6.48 13.32
CA SER A 179 -0.42 6.15 11.91
C SER A 179 0.68 5.25 11.32
N ILE A 180 1.96 5.56 11.59
CA ILE A 180 3.11 4.75 11.16
C ILE A 180 3.05 3.36 11.80
N LEU A 181 2.79 3.28 13.11
CA LEU A 181 2.65 2.02 13.83
C LEU A 181 1.52 1.18 13.24
N THR A 182 0.33 1.76 13.01
CA THR A 182 -0.80 1.07 12.38
C THR A 182 -0.43 0.52 11.01
N MET A 183 0.19 1.34 10.16
CA MET A 183 0.65 0.92 8.83
C MET A 183 1.66 -0.24 8.92
N GLY A 184 2.63 -0.14 9.84
CA GLY A 184 3.63 -1.18 10.08
C GLY A 184 3.01 -2.50 10.58
N LEU A 185 2.07 -2.43 11.53
CA LEU A 185 1.34 -3.59 12.03
C LEU A 185 0.48 -4.26 10.96
N ILE A 186 -0.19 -3.48 10.10
CA ILE A 186 -0.91 -4.03 8.94
C ILE A 186 0.06 -4.74 7.99
N TYR A 187 1.25 -4.18 7.75
CA TYR A 187 2.24 -4.85 6.91
C TYR A 187 2.73 -6.17 7.53
N VAL A 188 3.04 -6.18 8.83
CA VAL A 188 3.38 -7.41 9.56
C VAL A 188 2.24 -8.44 9.49
N GLN A 189 0.99 -8.01 9.60
CA GLN A 189 -0.19 -8.87 9.45
C GLN A 189 -0.25 -9.53 8.07
N LEU A 190 0.10 -8.80 7.00
CA LEU A 190 0.17 -9.34 5.64
C LEU A 190 1.30 -10.37 5.49
N LEU A 191 2.47 -10.13 6.10
CA LEU A 191 3.58 -11.08 6.13
C LEU A 191 3.18 -12.38 6.83
N LEU A 192 2.57 -12.28 8.01
CA LEU A 192 2.03 -13.44 8.73
C LEU A 192 0.94 -14.15 7.90
N GLY A 193 0.10 -13.40 7.19
CA GLY A 193 -0.89 -13.93 6.27
C GLY A 193 -0.25 -14.71 5.11
N ALA A 194 0.85 -14.23 4.53
CA ALA A 194 1.58 -14.94 3.48
C ALA A 194 2.20 -16.25 4.02
N VAL A 195 2.81 -16.21 5.20
CA VAL A 195 3.34 -17.42 5.88
C VAL A 195 2.21 -18.42 6.12
N LEU A 196 1.11 -18.00 6.73
CA LEU A 196 -0.05 -18.85 7.01
C LEU A 196 -0.64 -19.44 5.72
N ARG A 197 -0.72 -18.65 4.66
CA ARG A 197 -1.24 -19.09 3.37
C ARG A 197 -0.39 -20.21 2.78
N HIS A 198 0.92 -20.02 2.71
CA HIS A 198 1.83 -20.95 2.04
C HIS A 198 2.26 -22.15 2.89
N THR A 199 2.27 -22.02 4.22
CA THR A 199 2.75 -23.09 5.13
C THR A 199 1.65 -23.72 5.98
N GLY A 200 0.52 -23.04 6.16
CA GLY A 200 -0.52 -23.44 7.13
C GLY A 200 -0.15 -23.19 8.59
N LEU A 201 1.06 -22.68 8.87
CA LEU A 201 1.54 -22.41 10.23
C LEU A 201 1.23 -20.98 10.67
N ARG A 202 1.45 -20.70 11.97
CA ARG A 202 1.36 -19.35 12.56
C ARG A 202 -0.04 -18.72 12.55
N LEU A 203 -1.09 -19.54 12.59
CA LEU A 203 -2.47 -19.07 12.73
C LEU A 203 -2.65 -18.27 14.04
N ASP A 204 -2.07 -18.76 15.13
CA ASP A 204 -1.99 -18.10 16.43
C ASP A 204 -1.44 -16.67 16.33
N ALA A 205 -0.26 -16.50 15.73
CA ALA A 205 0.37 -15.20 15.53
C ALA A 205 -0.47 -14.30 14.62
N HIS A 206 -1.09 -14.85 13.57
CA HIS A 206 -1.95 -14.13 12.66
C HIS A 206 -3.21 -13.60 13.37
N LEU A 207 -3.86 -14.40 14.23
CA LEU A 207 -5.04 -13.98 14.99
C LEU A 207 -4.70 -12.94 16.08
N LEU A 208 -3.63 -13.16 16.83
CA LEU A 208 -3.16 -12.22 17.86
C LEU A 208 -2.83 -10.85 17.26
N THR A 209 -2.10 -10.85 16.15
CA THR A 209 -1.72 -9.60 15.46
C THR A 209 -2.94 -8.95 14.78
N ALA A 210 -3.92 -9.72 14.28
CA ALA A 210 -5.18 -9.18 13.77
C ALA A 210 -5.96 -8.44 14.86
N ALA A 211 -6.06 -9.02 16.06
CA ALA A 211 -6.73 -8.38 17.20
C ALA A 211 -6.02 -7.07 17.59
N LEU A 212 -4.68 -7.08 17.65
CA LEU A 212 -3.90 -5.86 17.90
C LEU A 212 -4.14 -4.80 16.82
N VAL A 213 -4.07 -5.16 15.53
CA VAL A 213 -4.35 -4.25 14.40
C VAL A 213 -5.74 -3.65 14.53
N ALA A 214 -6.75 -4.46 14.86
CA ALA A 214 -8.12 -3.97 15.04
C ALA A 214 -8.23 -2.93 16.16
N ILE A 215 -7.63 -3.21 17.33
CA ILE A 215 -7.60 -2.29 18.47
C ILE A 215 -6.94 -0.96 18.09
N VAL A 216 -5.77 -1.01 17.44
CA VAL A 216 -5.04 0.21 17.06
C VAL A 216 -5.80 1.02 16.00
N ILE A 217 -6.46 0.37 15.01
CA ILE A 217 -7.28 1.07 14.02
C ILE A 217 -8.49 1.76 14.68
N LEU A 218 -9.20 1.07 15.59
CA LEU A 218 -10.33 1.66 16.30
C LEU A 218 -9.90 2.81 17.21
N TRP A 219 -8.73 2.70 17.84
CA TRP A 219 -8.15 3.80 18.61
C TRP A 219 -7.81 4.99 17.72
N LEU A 220 -7.18 4.75 16.57
CA LEU A 220 -6.85 5.78 15.59
C LEU A 220 -8.10 6.47 15.03
N LEU A 221 -9.16 5.71 14.72
CA LEU A 221 -10.47 6.22 14.33
C LEU A 221 -11.03 7.15 15.39
N ARG A 222 -11.12 6.69 16.64
CA ARG A 222 -11.65 7.47 17.76
C ARG A 222 -10.86 8.77 17.94
N GLN A 223 -9.53 8.71 17.88
CA GLN A 223 -8.69 9.88 18.04
C GLN A 223 -8.90 10.91 16.92
N ILE A 224 -8.92 10.48 15.65
CA ILE A 224 -9.11 11.38 14.51
C ILE A 224 -10.52 11.99 14.51
N VAL A 225 -11.56 11.20 14.78
CA VAL A 225 -12.92 11.71 14.81
C VAL A 225 -13.13 12.68 15.97
N ARG A 226 -12.48 12.45 17.12
CA ARG A 226 -12.59 13.37 18.27
C ARG A 226 -11.82 14.66 18.07
N ASP A 227 -10.58 14.58 17.60
CA ASP A 227 -9.63 15.71 17.62
C ASP A 227 -9.53 16.43 16.25
N HIS A 228 -10.06 15.84 15.18
CA HIS A 228 -9.89 16.30 13.79
C HIS A 228 -11.14 16.05 12.91
N SER A 229 -12.35 16.11 13.46
CA SER A 229 -13.61 15.90 12.73
C SER A 229 -13.81 16.90 11.57
N ASP A 230 -13.24 18.09 11.69
CA ASP A 230 -13.22 19.17 10.70
C ASP A 230 -12.27 18.91 9.52
N GLN A 231 -11.40 17.89 9.63
CA GLN A 231 -10.38 17.58 8.62
C GLN A 231 -10.80 16.38 7.74
N PRO A 232 -11.59 16.56 6.67
CA PRO A 232 -12.08 15.45 5.83
C PRO A 232 -10.94 14.66 5.17
N LYS A 233 -9.76 15.28 4.99
CA LYS A 233 -8.58 14.61 4.46
C LYS A 233 -8.00 13.55 5.42
N LEU A 234 -8.30 13.63 6.72
CA LEU A 234 -7.94 12.64 7.74
C LEU A 234 -9.11 11.70 8.07
N VAL A 235 -10.33 12.23 8.19
CA VAL A 235 -11.53 11.46 8.53
C VAL A 235 -11.87 10.41 7.45
N ARG A 236 -11.84 10.78 6.16
CA ARG A 236 -12.22 9.85 5.08
C ARG A 236 -11.29 8.62 5.02
N PRO A 237 -9.94 8.77 5.00
CA PRO A 237 -9.06 7.59 5.00
C PRO A 237 -9.22 6.68 6.21
N VAL A 238 -9.40 7.23 7.43
CA VAL A 238 -9.57 6.38 8.62
C VAL A 238 -10.93 5.69 8.65
N ALA A 239 -11.99 6.34 8.14
CA ALA A 239 -13.29 5.71 7.98
C ALA A 239 -13.24 4.56 6.96
N ILE A 240 -12.59 4.78 5.81
CA ILE A 240 -12.36 3.72 4.81
C ILE A 240 -11.55 2.57 5.43
N LEU A 241 -10.45 2.87 6.12
CA LEU A 241 -9.64 1.85 6.80
C LEU A 241 -10.46 1.04 7.81
N SER A 242 -11.36 1.68 8.55
CA SER A 242 -12.23 1.02 9.52
C SER A 242 -13.31 0.16 8.86
N GLY A 243 -13.90 0.62 7.75
CA GLY A 243 -14.82 -0.19 6.95
C GLY A 243 -14.12 -1.41 6.34
N LEU A 244 -12.90 -1.23 5.82
CA LEU A 244 -12.07 -2.33 5.32
C LEU A 244 -11.69 -3.31 6.42
N LEU A 245 -11.45 -2.86 7.65
CA LEU A 245 -11.21 -3.73 8.80
C LEU A 245 -12.40 -4.66 9.07
N ILE A 246 -13.64 -4.13 9.07
CA ILE A 246 -14.85 -4.94 9.27
C ILE A 246 -14.94 -6.03 8.19
N LEU A 247 -14.76 -5.64 6.93
CA LEU A 247 -14.76 -6.59 5.81
C LEU A 247 -13.61 -7.61 5.93
N GLN A 248 -12.42 -7.18 6.37
CA GLN A 248 -11.26 -8.04 6.57
C GLN A 248 -11.53 -9.12 7.63
N LEU A 249 -12.17 -8.74 8.74
CA LEU A 249 -12.52 -9.69 9.81
C LEU A 249 -13.58 -10.69 9.34
N ALA A 250 -14.60 -10.23 8.60
CA ALA A 250 -15.61 -11.12 8.01
C ALA A 250 -15.00 -12.12 7.01
N LEU A 251 -14.16 -11.64 6.09
CA LEU A 251 -13.44 -12.49 5.13
C LEU A 251 -12.41 -13.40 5.81
N GLY A 252 -11.81 -12.96 6.91
CA GLY A 252 -10.86 -13.75 7.70
C GLY A 252 -11.56 -14.90 8.42
N LEU A 253 -12.72 -14.63 9.03
CA LEU A 253 -13.58 -15.67 9.57
C LEU A 253 -14.03 -16.65 8.47
N GLY A 254 -14.46 -16.15 7.32
CA GLY A 254 -14.81 -17.00 6.17
C GLY A 254 -13.64 -17.88 5.72
N SER A 255 -12.43 -17.31 5.62
CA SER A 255 -11.21 -18.06 5.26
C SER A 255 -10.85 -19.12 6.31
N TYR A 256 -11.04 -18.80 7.59
CA TYR A 256 -10.84 -19.75 8.69
C TYR A 256 -11.83 -20.91 8.63
N LEU A 257 -13.12 -20.62 8.49
CA LEU A 257 -14.18 -21.63 8.41
C LEU A 257 -13.94 -22.57 7.22
N VAL A 258 -13.60 -22.01 6.05
CA VAL A 258 -13.32 -22.80 4.85
C VAL A 258 -12.10 -23.71 5.01
N ARG A 259 -11.05 -23.25 5.70
CA ARG A 259 -9.77 -23.95 5.73
C ARG A 259 -9.60 -24.91 6.91
N PHE A 260 -10.20 -24.60 8.06
CA PHE A 260 -9.94 -25.29 9.33
C PHE A 260 -11.17 -25.98 9.94
N THR A 261 -12.32 -25.98 9.26
CA THR A 261 -13.54 -26.64 9.74
C THR A 261 -14.15 -27.55 8.68
N THR A 262 -15.07 -28.41 9.10
CA THR A 262 -15.81 -29.33 8.21
C THR A 262 -16.72 -28.61 7.21
N LEU A 263 -17.05 -27.34 7.46
CA LEU A 263 -17.78 -26.47 6.51
C LEU A 263 -16.97 -26.16 5.24
N GLY A 264 -15.66 -26.44 5.23
CA GLY A 264 -14.81 -26.26 4.06
C GLY A 264 -15.27 -27.05 2.84
N ALA A 265 -15.82 -28.26 3.05
CA ALA A 265 -16.27 -29.11 1.94
C ALA A 265 -17.46 -28.51 1.18
N SER A 266 -18.41 -27.89 1.88
CA SER A 266 -19.59 -27.27 1.26
C SER A 266 -19.29 -25.91 0.60
N LEU A 267 -18.20 -25.25 1.00
CA LEU A 267 -17.80 -23.92 0.51
C LEU A 267 -16.54 -23.95 -0.36
N ALA A 268 -16.05 -25.14 -0.74
CA ALA A 268 -14.81 -25.34 -1.48
C ALA A 268 -14.75 -24.52 -2.79
N SER A 269 -15.86 -24.42 -3.51
CA SER A 269 -15.98 -23.64 -4.76
C SER A 269 -15.69 -22.14 -4.56
N PHE A 270 -15.93 -21.61 -3.37
CA PHE A 270 -15.72 -20.20 -3.03
C PHE A 270 -14.40 -19.96 -2.28
N ALA A 271 -13.72 -21.01 -1.81
CA ALA A 271 -12.51 -20.92 -1.00
C ALA A 271 -11.44 -20.01 -1.61
N ALA A 272 -11.22 -20.17 -2.93
CA ALA A 272 -10.23 -19.40 -3.65
C ALA A 272 -10.58 -17.91 -3.73
N ILE A 273 -11.87 -17.59 -3.88
CA ILE A 273 -12.37 -16.23 -3.97
C ILE A 273 -12.30 -15.56 -2.59
N VAL A 274 -12.79 -16.20 -1.54
CA VAL A 274 -12.78 -15.66 -0.17
C VAL A 274 -11.36 -15.39 0.31
N THR A 275 -10.45 -16.35 0.13
CA THR A 275 -9.04 -16.19 0.54
C THR A 275 -8.33 -15.10 -0.27
N THR A 276 -8.61 -15.00 -1.58
CA THR A 276 -8.05 -13.94 -2.42
C THR A 276 -8.60 -12.57 -2.04
N ALA A 277 -9.91 -12.47 -1.80
CA ALA A 277 -10.55 -11.25 -1.34
C ALA A 277 -9.97 -10.80 0.00
N HIS A 278 -9.78 -11.72 0.96
CA HIS A 278 -9.15 -11.42 2.25
C HIS A 278 -7.73 -10.85 2.09
N MET A 279 -6.93 -11.40 1.18
CA MET A 279 -5.60 -10.87 0.88
C MET A 279 -5.67 -9.48 0.23
N VAL A 280 -6.60 -9.27 -0.70
CA VAL A 280 -6.76 -8.00 -1.45
C VAL A 280 -7.26 -6.89 -0.54
N ILE A 281 -8.25 -7.16 0.32
CA ILE A 281 -8.73 -6.19 1.31
C ILE A 281 -7.62 -5.83 2.29
N GLY A 282 -6.80 -6.79 2.73
CA GLY A 282 -5.60 -6.49 3.51
C GLY A 282 -4.62 -5.55 2.79
N ALA A 283 -4.40 -5.72 1.48
CA ALA A 283 -3.60 -4.80 0.69
C ALA A 283 -4.21 -3.39 0.60
N LEU A 284 -5.54 -3.29 0.49
CA LEU A 284 -6.26 -2.01 0.52
C LEU A 284 -6.18 -1.34 1.90
N MET A 285 -6.22 -2.10 2.99
CA MET A 285 -5.99 -1.58 4.34
C MET A 285 -4.59 -0.97 4.46
N LEU A 286 -3.56 -1.64 3.93
CA LEU A 286 -2.20 -1.09 3.88
C LEU A 286 -2.15 0.22 3.09
N ALA A 287 -2.80 0.27 1.92
CA ALA A 287 -2.89 1.47 1.10
C ALA A 287 -3.61 2.63 1.83
N SER A 288 -4.74 2.36 2.50
CA SER A 288 -5.46 3.37 3.29
C SER A 288 -4.65 3.85 4.50
N GLY A 289 -4.00 2.94 5.23
CA GLY A 289 -3.11 3.28 6.35
C GLY A 289 -1.90 4.11 5.92
N LEU A 290 -1.31 3.81 4.77
CA LEU A 290 -0.25 4.60 4.14
C LEU A 290 -0.73 6.00 3.75
N VAL A 291 -1.88 6.11 3.06
CA VAL A 291 -2.45 7.42 2.69
C VAL A 291 -2.69 8.26 3.93
N LEU A 292 -3.24 7.67 4.99
CA LEU A 292 -3.45 8.34 6.26
C LEU A 292 -2.11 8.81 6.88
N THR A 293 -1.10 7.94 6.92
CA THR A 293 0.25 8.25 7.43
C THR A 293 0.92 9.40 6.69
N LEU A 294 0.85 9.41 5.36
CA LEU A 294 1.40 10.48 4.54
C LEU A 294 0.63 11.79 4.77
N ARG A 295 -0.70 11.73 4.91
CA ARG A 295 -1.53 12.91 5.18
C ARG A 295 -1.33 13.48 6.58
N THR A 296 -1.21 12.66 7.63
CA THR A 296 -0.93 13.17 8.99
C THR A 296 0.45 13.82 9.06
N SER A 297 1.44 13.28 8.34
CA SER A 297 2.79 13.87 8.24
C SER A 297 2.80 15.19 7.46
N ARG A 298 1.94 15.30 6.44
CA ARG A 298 1.86 16.48 5.57
C ARG A 298 1.00 17.60 6.14
N LEU A 299 -0.12 17.27 6.80
CA LEU A 299 -1.11 18.25 7.29
C LEU A 299 -0.85 18.72 8.72
N LEU A 300 -0.20 17.93 9.57
CA LEU A 300 -0.07 18.26 10.99
C LEU A 300 1.35 18.68 11.35
N ALA A 301 1.45 19.66 12.26
CA ALA A 301 2.71 20.06 12.91
C ALA A 301 2.50 20.32 14.40
N THR A 302 3.53 20.09 15.21
CA THR A 302 3.52 20.43 16.64
C THR A 302 3.85 21.92 16.81
N PRO A 303 3.14 22.68 17.69
CA PRO A 303 3.50 24.05 18.02
C PRO A 303 4.93 24.15 18.58
N VAL A 304 5.64 25.22 18.22
CA VAL A 304 7.06 25.45 18.60
C VAL A 304 7.24 25.64 20.12
N SER A 305 6.20 26.06 20.84
CA SER A 305 6.23 26.35 22.29
C SER A 305 6.47 25.14 23.20
N GLU A 306 6.29 23.91 22.71
CA GLU A 306 6.62 22.69 23.49
C GLU A 306 8.11 22.32 23.43
N VAL A 307 8.89 22.84 22.47
CA VAL A 307 10.32 22.52 22.35
C VAL A 307 11.16 23.35 23.33
N SER A 308 10.76 24.59 23.61
CA SER A 308 11.53 25.49 24.49
C SER A 308 11.28 25.31 26.00
N ARG A 309 10.20 24.65 26.42
CA ARG A 309 9.94 24.41 27.87
C ARG A 309 10.73 23.23 28.46
N ALA A 310 11.35 22.40 27.63
CA ALA A 310 12.18 21.28 28.11
C ALA A 310 13.64 21.69 28.43
N PHE A 311 14.02 22.96 28.24
CA PHE A 311 15.42 23.39 28.35
C PHE A 311 15.64 24.72 29.09
N ILE A 312 14.68 25.18 29.90
CA ILE A 312 14.92 26.30 30.82
C ILE A 312 15.20 25.70 32.20
N PRO A 313 16.46 25.57 32.64
CA PRO A 313 16.74 25.34 34.05
C PRO A 313 16.16 26.52 34.84
N ALA A 314 15.35 26.21 35.85
CA ALA A 314 14.81 27.22 36.74
C ALA A 314 15.99 28.00 37.37
N HIS A 315 16.07 29.29 37.12
CA HIS A 315 16.91 30.17 37.92
C HIS A 315 16.40 30.12 39.37
N PRO A 316 17.24 29.81 40.37
CA PRO A 316 16.82 29.95 41.74
C PRO A 316 16.70 31.45 42.04
N ALA A 317 15.48 31.85 42.38
CA ALA A 317 15.24 33.12 43.07
C ALA A 317 15.78 32.99 44.50
N GLY A 318 16.63 33.92 44.92
CA GLY A 318 17.03 34.04 46.33
C GLY A 318 18.39 34.69 46.51
N GLY A 319 18.39 35.93 47.02
CA GLY A 319 19.60 36.64 47.39
C GLY A 319 19.34 38.13 47.60
N SER A 320 18.50 38.46 48.58
CA SER A 320 18.41 39.79 49.16
C SER A 320 19.69 40.06 49.98
N GLU A 321 20.54 40.95 49.50
CA GLU A 321 21.57 41.60 50.33
C GLU A 321 21.28 43.10 50.38
N GLU A 322 20.51 43.46 51.41
CA GLU A 322 20.69 44.64 52.26
C GLU A 322 22.07 44.47 52.96
N VAL A 323 22.98 45.43 53.20
CA VAL A 323 22.95 46.78 53.81
C VAL A 323 24.40 47.39 53.64
N PRO A 324 24.86 48.45 54.38
CA PRO A 324 24.71 49.92 54.28
C PRO A 324 26.00 50.73 53.92
N ALA A 325 25.80 52.05 53.79
CA ALA A 325 26.72 53.20 53.96
C ALA A 325 27.73 53.51 52.84
#